data_AF-A0A349B3W0-F1
#
_entry.id   AF-A0A349B3W0-F1
#
_cell.length_a   1.000
_cell.length_b   1.000
_cell.length_c   1.000
_cell.angle_alpha   90.00
_cell.angle_beta   90.00
_cell.angle_gamma   90.00
#
_symmetry.space_group_name_H-M   'P 1'
#
loop_
_entity.id
_entity.type
_entity.pdbx_description
1 polymer ?
#
loop_
_entity_poly.entity_id
_entity_poly.type
_entity_poly.pdbx_seq_one_letter_code
_entity_poly.pdbx_strand_id
1 'polypeptide(L)'
;MPRFSTRSKRVVVPAMTDLVLLASVGEAFGEVNDLIPNAEAVWRVLAAVALGAIVGVEREVNDQPAGLRTHLTVALGAAVFGVISTLGFSEFVTDQRDVNMQFDVTRVASQVVVGIGFLGAGMIFRSGSKVRNLTTAASLWVTAAIGLAAGVGDIGIAVVATVALLFALMLLRIPRDAIRNRFTRSTAHVSVRVAGTAAAEPVLDAVRSLDGIRVLAVGWGKHDGDTVLDLSLEADATIRPAHQLAPIVARDDVISVNTDVFLRSEVSDDA
;
A
#
# COMPACT_ATOMS: atom_id res chain seq x y z
N MET A 1 70.41 18.82 -72.61
CA MET A 1 69.71 17.76 -71.85
C MET A 1 69.75 18.09 -70.37
N PRO A 2 68.61 18.38 -69.70
CA PRO A 2 68.58 18.65 -68.26
C PRO A 2 68.31 17.36 -67.47
N ARG A 3 69.03 17.16 -66.36
CA ARG A 3 68.81 16.07 -65.38
C ARG A 3 67.81 16.55 -64.32
N PHE A 4 66.66 15.88 -64.22
CA PHE A 4 65.73 16.05 -63.09
C PHE A 4 66.28 15.35 -61.83
N SER A 5 66.43 16.11 -60.75
CA SER A 5 66.71 15.60 -59.40
C SER A 5 65.40 15.60 -58.62
N THR A 6 64.85 14.43 -58.30
CA THR A 6 63.68 14.28 -57.43
C THR A 6 64.12 14.08 -55.98
N ARG A 7 63.78 15.05 -55.12
CA ARG A 7 63.86 14.97 -53.65
C ARG A 7 62.88 13.90 -53.13
N SER A 8 63.38 12.94 -52.36
CA SER A 8 62.55 12.09 -51.50
C SER A 8 62.38 12.77 -50.13
N LYS A 9 61.17 13.22 -49.80
CA LYS A 9 60.77 13.60 -48.44
C LYS A 9 60.43 12.32 -47.68
N ARG A 10 61.20 12.01 -46.62
CA ARG A 10 60.83 10.97 -45.66
C ARG A 10 59.60 11.42 -44.88
N VAL A 11 58.48 10.71 -45.08
CA VAL A 11 57.30 10.79 -44.23
C VAL A 11 57.61 10.01 -42.96
N VAL A 12 57.70 10.71 -41.82
CA VAL A 12 57.79 10.07 -40.50
C VAL A 12 56.37 9.64 -40.14
N VAL A 13 56.11 8.34 -40.14
CA VAL A 13 54.80 7.76 -39.78
C VAL A 13 54.78 7.56 -38.25
N PRO A 14 53.91 8.25 -37.48
CA PRO A 14 53.75 7.99 -36.06
C PRO A 14 52.77 6.82 -35.91
N ALA A 15 53.26 5.59 -35.95
CA ALA A 15 52.37 4.40 -35.95
C ALA A 15 52.26 3.68 -34.60
N MET A 16 53.22 3.85 -33.68
CA MET A 16 53.29 3.05 -32.44
C MET A 16 52.72 3.75 -31.22
N THR A 17 52.96 5.05 -31.05
CA THR A 17 52.46 5.82 -29.89
C THR A 17 50.95 6.01 -29.92
N ASP A 18 50.37 6.26 -31.10
CA ASP A 18 48.93 6.45 -31.27
C ASP A 18 48.15 5.13 -31.05
N LEU A 19 48.75 3.99 -31.42
CA LEU A 19 48.15 2.66 -31.19
C LEU A 19 48.15 2.27 -29.70
N VAL A 20 49.24 2.59 -28.98
CA VAL A 20 49.33 2.37 -27.52
C VAL A 20 48.41 3.31 -26.76
N LEU A 21 48.27 4.57 -27.21
CA LEU A 21 47.33 5.52 -26.63
C LEU A 21 45.87 5.07 -26.86
N LEU A 22 45.53 4.61 -28.08
CA LEU A 22 44.20 4.06 -28.38
C LEU A 22 43.90 2.78 -27.60
N ALA A 23 44.90 1.91 -27.38
CA ALA A 23 44.76 0.72 -26.55
C ALA A 23 44.58 1.07 -25.07
N SER A 24 45.37 2.00 -24.53
CA SER A 24 45.25 2.51 -23.15
C SER A 24 43.91 3.21 -22.92
N VAL A 25 43.43 3.97 -23.91
CA VAL A 25 42.11 4.61 -23.87
C VAL A 25 41.02 3.56 -23.95
N GLY A 26 41.18 2.51 -24.77
CA GLY A 26 40.27 1.37 -24.84
C GLY A 26 40.19 0.57 -23.53
N GLU A 27 41.32 0.36 -22.85
CA GLU A 27 41.36 -0.29 -21.53
C GLU A 27 40.73 0.58 -20.44
N ALA A 28 41.01 1.90 -20.43
CA ALA A 28 40.36 2.83 -19.51
C ALA A 28 38.84 2.94 -19.74
N PHE A 29 38.39 2.85 -20.99
CA PHE A 29 36.96 2.76 -21.31
C PHE A 29 36.37 1.40 -20.92
N GLY A 30 37.15 0.31 -21.00
CA GLY A 30 36.77 -1.01 -20.49
C GLY A 30 36.56 -0.99 -18.97
N GLU A 31 37.53 -0.46 -18.21
CA GLU A 31 37.44 -0.33 -16.75
C GLU A 31 36.27 0.55 -16.30
N VAL A 32 35.96 1.64 -17.02
CA VAL A 32 34.80 2.51 -16.72
C VAL A 32 33.46 1.81 -17.00
N ASN A 33 33.40 0.96 -18.02
CA ASN A 33 32.21 0.17 -18.36
C ASN A 33 31.98 -0.98 -17.35
N ASP A 34 33.05 -1.47 -16.71
CA ASP A 34 33.00 -2.43 -15.60
C ASP A 34 32.57 -1.78 -14.26
N LEU A 35 32.82 -0.47 -14.08
CA LEU A 35 32.48 0.31 -12.89
C LEU A 35 31.01 0.77 -12.83
N ILE A 36 30.34 0.94 -13.98
CA ILE A 36 28.91 1.27 -14.07
C ILE A 36 28.19 0.08 -14.69
N PRO A 37 27.59 -0.82 -13.88
CA PRO A 37 26.94 -1.99 -14.42
C PRO A 37 25.74 -1.52 -15.23
N ASN A 38 25.80 -1.73 -16.55
CA ASN A 38 24.69 -1.71 -17.49
C ASN A 38 23.69 -0.56 -17.27
N ALA A 39 23.81 0.56 -18.00
CA ALA A 39 22.82 1.65 -17.98
C ALA A 39 21.36 1.16 -18.10
N GLU A 40 21.17 0.03 -18.81
CA GLU A 40 19.93 -0.72 -18.87
C GLU A 40 19.44 -1.26 -17.50
N ALA A 41 20.29 -1.88 -16.71
CA ALA A 41 19.97 -2.36 -15.36
C ALA A 41 19.53 -1.22 -14.44
N VAL A 42 20.28 -0.12 -14.45
CA VAL A 42 19.96 1.08 -13.67
C VAL A 42 18.59 1.60 -14.04
N TRP A 43 18.30 1.76 -15.33
CA TRP A 43 17.01 2.23 -15.81
C TRP A 43 15.85 1.30 -15.40
N ARG A 44 16.00 -0.01 -15.54
CA ARG A 44 14.99 -1.01 -15.13
C ARG A 44 14.66 -0.92 -13.65
N VAL A 45 15.67 -0.79 -12.80
CA VAL A 45 15.50 -0.63 -11.34
C VAL A 45 14.81 0.70 -11.01
N LEU A 46 15.21 1.80 -11.65
CA LEU A 46 14.56 3.10 -11.44
C LEU A 46 13.09 3.08 -11.88
N ALA A 47 12.78 2.44 -13.01
CA ALA A 47 11.41 2.27 -13.47
C ALA A 47 10.58 1.46 -12.46
N ALA A 48 11.12 0.35 -11.94
CA ALA A 48 10.46 -0.45 -10.91
C ALA A 48 10.18 0.36 -9.64
N VAL A 49 11.18 1.11 -9.16
CA VAL A 49 11.07 2.00 -7.99
C VAL A 49 9.99 3.05 -8.21
N ALA A 50 9.95 3.68 -9.37
CA ALA A 50 8.95 4.69 -9.70
C ALA A 50 7.53 4.10 -9.73
N LEU A 51 7.34 2.95 -10.37
CA LEU A 51 6.03 2.27 -10.43
C LEU A 51 5.57 1.79 -9.05
N GLY A 52 6.46 1.19 -8.26
CA GLY A 52 6.18 0.81 -6.87
C GLY A 52 5.87 2.02 -5.98
N ALA A 53 6.54 3.14 -6.22
CA ALA A 53 6.27 4.40 -5.51
C ALA A 53 4.85 4.93 -5.83
N ILE A 54 4.41 4.88 -7.09
CA ILE A 54 3.06 5.33 -7.47
C ILE A 54 1.99 4.53 -6.71
N VAL A 55 2.13 3.19 -6.64
CA VAL A 55 1.25 2.35 -5.84
C VAL A 55 1.34 2.74 -4.36
N GLY A 56 2.57 2.88 -3.85
CA GLY A 56 2.81 3.22 -2.45
C GLY A 56 2.23 4.57 -2.01
N VAL A 57 2.23 5.59 -2.87
CA VAL A 57 1.60 6.89 -2.61
C VAL A 57 0.09 6.73 -2.45
N GLU A 58 -0.58 5.99 -3.34
CA GLU A 58 -2.02 5.72 -3.19
C GLU A 58 -2.31 5.04 -1.84
N ARG A 59 -1.48 4.07 -1.45
CA ARG A 59 -1.66 3.35 -0.19
C ARG A 59 -1.43 4.25 1.02
N GLU A 60 -0.41 5.10 1.00
CA GLU A 60 -0.08 6.00 2.11
C GLU A 60 -1.11 7.12 2.28
N VAL A 61 -1.56 7.73 1.19
CA VAL A 61 -2.63 8.74 1.19
C VAL A 61 -3.95 8.17 1.72
N ASN A 62 -4.13 6.85 1.63
CA ASN A 62 -5.32 6.14 2.10
C ASN A 62 -5.15 5.49 3.49
N ASP A 63 -4.14 5.92 4.26
CA ASP A 63 -3.84 5.47 5.64
C ASP A 63 -3.72 3.95 5.78
N GLN A 64 -3.08 3.33 4.79
CA GLN A 64 -2.97 1.88 4.73
C GLN A 64 -1.71 1.39 5.45
N PRO A 65 -1.74 0.20 6.07
CA PRO A 65 -0.63 -0.30 6.88
C PRO A 65 0.73 -0.40 6.17
N ALA A 66 0.72 -0.63 4.86
CA ALA A 66 1.91 -0.56 4.02
C ALA A 66 1.74 0.58 3.02
N GLY A 67 2.59 1.60 3.14
CA GLY A 67 2.57 2.83 2.34
C GLY A 67 3.71 2.90 1.32
N LEU A 68 4.24 4.11 1.08
CA LEU A 68 5.26 4.41 0.07
C LEU A 68 6.54 3.60 0.26
N ARG A 69 7.10 3.68 1.47
CA ARG A 69 8.39 3.03 1.78
C ARG A 69 8.34 1.53 1.53
N THR A 70 7.24 0.88 1.89
CA THR A 70 7.08 -0.57 1.73
C THR A 70 6.97 -0.96 0.26
N HIS A 71 6.07 -0.33 -0.50
CA HIS A 71 5.85 -0.68 -1.90
C HIS A 71 7.07 -0.38 -2.77
N LEU A 72 7.75 0.75 -2.53
CA LEU A 72 8.99 1.09 -3.19
C LEU A 72 10.08 0.04 -2.93
N THR A 73 10.29 -0.34 -1.66
CA THR A 73 11.34 -1.31 -1.28
C THR A 73 11.07 -2.70 -1.84
N VAL A 74 9.80 -3.13 -1.86
CA VAL A 74 9.39 -4.41 -2.45
C VAL A 74 9.63 -4.43 -3.96
N ALA A 75 9.23 -3.37 -4.68
CA ALA A 75 9.48 -3.27 -6.12
C ALA A 75 10.98 -3.23 -6.44
N LEU A 76 11.77 -2.48 -5.65
CA LEU A 76 13.22 -2.42 -5.76
C LEU A 76 13.86 -3.81 -5.62
N GLY A 77 13.55 -4.53 -4.53
CA GLY A 77 14.13 -5.85 -4.29
C GLY A 77 13.80 -6.85 -5.40
N ALA A 78 12.54 -6.88 -5.84
CA ALA A 78 12.11 -7.75 -6.93
C ALA A 78 12.78 -7.39 -8.27
N ALA A 79 12.97 -6.10 -8.55
CA ALA A 79 13.66 -5.64 -9.75
C ALA A 79 15.14 -6.01 -9.76
N VAL A 80 15.83 -5.86 -8.62
CA VAL A 80 17.22 -6.29 -8.47
C VAL A 80 17.35 -7.80 -8.73
N PHE A 81 16.45 -8.62 -8.18
CA PHE A 81 16.45 -10.05 -8.48
C PHE A 81 16.18 -10.34 -9.97
N GLY A 82 15.26 -9.62 -10.63
CA GLY A 82 15.01 -9.76 -12.06
C GLY A 82 16.23 -9.38 -12.93
N VAL A 83 16.91 -8.29 -12.57
CA VAL A 83 18.15 -7.86 -13.23
C VAL A 83 19.26 -8.89 -13.04
N ILE A 84 19.49 -9.36 -11.82
CA ILE A 84 20.50 -10.41 -11.55
C ILE A 84 20.18 -11.67 -12.36
N SER A 85 18.90 -12.05 -12.45
CA SER A 85 18.46 -13.24 -13.19
C SER A 85 18.74 -13.15 -14.69
N THR A 86 18.67 -11.94 -15.28
CA THR A 86 18.80 -11.74 -16.72
C THR A 86 20.18 -11.26 -17.17
N LEU A 87 20.78 -10.34 -16.43
CA LEU A 87 22.04 -9.67 -16.77
C LEU A 87 23.20 -10.11 -15.87
N GLY A 88 22.94 -10.71 -14.70
CA GLY A 88 23.99 -11.06 -13.73
C GLY A 88 24.87 -12.26 -14.12
N PHE A 89 24.49 -13.01 -15.16
CA PHE A 89 25.21 -14.22 -15.59
C PHE A 89 25.69 -14.17 -17.05
N SER A 90 25.60 -13.02 -17.73
CA SER A 90 25.95 -12.89 -19.15
C SER A 90 27.40 -13.25 -19.47
N GLU A 91 28.32 -13.03 -18.54
CA GLU A 91 29.75 -13.37 -18.69
C GLU A 91 29.99 -14.89 -18.69
N PHE A 92 29.21 -15.66 -17.93
CA PHE A 92 29.33 -17.12 -17.86
C PHE A 92 28.72 -17.84 -19.07
N VAL A 93 27.89 -17.16 -19.86
CA VAL A 93 27.23 -17.70 -21.06
C VAL A 93 28.14 -17.59 -22.30
N THR A 94 29.04 -16.60 -22.33
CA THR A 94 29.85 -16.30 -23.53
C THR A 94 30.99 -17.31 -23.75
N ASP A 95 31.46 -17.99 -22.69
CA ASP A 95 32.61 -18.92 -22.75
C ASP A 95 32.21 -20.39 -23.00
N GLN A 96 30.91 -20.70 -23.13
CA GLN A 96 30.43 -22.09 -23.18
C GLN A 96 30.03 -22.53 -24.59
N ARG A 97 31.03 -22.90 -25.39
CA ARG A 97 30.80 -23.72 -26.60
C ARG A 97 30.66 -25.22 -26.30
N ASP A 98 31.02 -25.69 -25.09
CA ASP A 98 31.10 -27.12 -24.76
C ASP A 98 30.29 -27.56 -23.52
N VAL A 99 29.61 -26.65 -22.80
CA VAL A 99 28.80 -27.02 -21.63
C VAL A 99 27.37 -26.54 -21.82
N ASN A 100 26.42 -27.47 -21.76
CA ASN A 100 25.00 -27.21 -21.91
C ASN A 100 24.42 -26.60 -20.60
N MET A 101 25.05 -25.57 -20.02
CA MET A 101 24.50 -24.90 -18.83
C MET A 101 23.35 -23.97 -19.24
N GLN A 102 22.13 -24.46 -19.09
CA GLN A 102 20.94 -23.61 -19.17
C GLN A 102 20.77 -22.87 -17.83
N PHE A 103 21.04 -21.57 -17.82
CA PHE A 103 20.67 -20.71 -16.69
C PHE A 103 19.15 -20.51 -16.67
N ASP A 104 18.51 -20.97 -15.60
CA ASP A 104 17.06 -20.91 -15.46
C ASP A 104 16.61 -19.59 -14.81
N VAL A 105 16.40 -18.58 -15.66
CA VAL A 105 15.89 -17.25 -15.28
C VAL A 105 14.55 -17.34 -14.53
N THR A 106 13.75 -18.38 -14.81
CA THR A 106 12.43 -18.58 -14.20
C THR A 106 12.52 -19.03 -12.75
N ARG A 107 13.65 -19.65 -12.33
CA ARG A 107 13.86 -20.07 -10.95
C ARG A 107 13.92 -18.88 -10.00
N VAL A 108 14.68 -17.83 -10.33
CA VAL A 108 14.75 -16.62 -9.47
C VAL A 108 13.36 -15.98 -9.35
N ALA A 109 12.63 -15.85 -10.47
CA ALA A 109 11.26 -15.35 -10.48
C ALA A 109 10.34 -16.15 -9.56
N SER A 110 10.39 -17.49 -9.61
CA SER A 110 9.58 -18.35 -8.73
C SER A 110 9.91 -18.16 -7.25
N GLN A 111 11.18 -17.96 -6.90
CA GLN A 111 11.59 -17.72 -5.51
C GLN A 111 11.13 -16.35 -5.00
N VAL A 112 11.11 -15.32 -5.86
CA VAL A 112 10.54 -14.01 -5.50
C VAL A 112 9.05 -14.14 -5.16
N VAL A 113 8.29 -14.90 -5.96
CA VAL A 113 6.85 -15.15 -5.72
C VAL A 113 6.61 -15.84 -4.38
N VAL A 114 7.45 -16.83 -4.02
CA VAL A 114 7.37 -17.51 -2.71
C VAL A 114 7.74 -16.55 -1.57
N GLY A 115 8.84 -15.80 -1.72
CA GLY A 115 9.31 -14.86 -0.70
C GLY A 115 8.30 -13.76 -0.37
N ILE A 116 7.67 -13.16 -1.38
CA ILE A 116 6.64 -12.15 -1.15
C ILE A 116 5.36 -12.76 -0.56
N GLY A 117 5.06 -14.03 -0.87
CA GLY A 117 3.97 -14.78 -0.23
C GLY A 117 4.14 -14.89 1.29
N PHE A 118 5.36 -15.13 1.76
CA PHE A 118 5.68 -15.16 3.19
C PHE A 118 5.51 -13.78 3.86
N LEU A 119 6.01 -12.72 3.23
CA LEU A 119 5.82 -11.34 3.73
C LEU A 119 4.34 -10.94 3.75
N GLY A 120 3.58 -11.33 2.73
CA GLY A 120 2.13 -11.11 2.64
C GLY A 120 1.37 -11.82 3.75
N ALA A 121 1.71 -13.08 4.04
CA ALA A 121 1.13 -13.81 5.17
C ALA A 121 1.41 -13.13 6.51
N GLY A 122 2.64 -12.61 6.70
CA GLY A 122 3.03 -11.85 7.90
C GLY A 122 2.27 -10.54 8.11
N MET A 123 1.63 -10.00 7.07
CA MET A 123 0.79 -8.80 7.16
C MET A 123 -0.67 -9.10 7.51
N ILE A 124 -1.14 -10.34 7.32
CA ILE A 124 -2.53 -10.73 7.52
C ILE A 124 -2.73 -11.13 8.98
N PHE A 125 -3.54 -10.34 9.70
CA PHE A 125 -3.85 -10.60 11.11
C PHE A 125 -5.34 -10.84 11.32
N ARG A 126 -5.66 -11.71 12.27
CA ARG A 126 -7.03 -11.97 12.71
C ARG A 126 -7.25 -11.35 14.08
N SER A 127 -8.29 -10.54 14.22
CA SER A 127 -8.78 -10.03 15.49
C SER A 127 -10.23 -10.51 15.66
N GLY A 128 -10.43 -11.44 16.60
CA GLY A 128 -11.71 -12.14 16.79
C GLY A 128 -12.21 -12.82 15.51
N SER A 129 -13.37 -12.39 15.01
CA SER A 129 -13.99 -12.91 13.78
C SER A 129 -13.58 -12.16 12.50
N LYS A 130 -12.80 -11.08 12.59
CA LYS A 130 -12.41 -10.25 11.44
C LYS A 130 -10.96 -10.51 11.02
N VAL A 131 -10.73 -10.61 9.71
CA VAL A 131 -9.40 -10.66 9.10
C VAL A 131 -9.03 -9.28 8.56
N ARG A 132 -7.85 -8.79 8.89
CA ARG A 132 -7.32 -7.47 8.48
C ARG A 132 -6.21 -7.63 7.44
N ASN A 133 -5.96 -6.56 6.69
CA ASN A 133 -4.82 -6.39 5.79
C ASN A 133 -4.75 -7.32 4.56
N LEU A 134 -5.85 -8.01 4.19
CA LEU A 134 -5.91 -8.84 2.99
C LEU A 134 -5.52 -8.07 1.72
N THR A 135 -6.09 -6.88 1.51
CA THR A 135 -5.79 -6.04 0.35
C THR A 135 -4.36 -5.52 0.37
N THR A 136 -3.81 -5.22 1.54
CA THR A 136 -2.41 -4.79 1.70
C THR A 136 -1.46 -5.93 1.33
N ALA A 137 -1.72 -7.15 1.79
CA ALA A 137 -0.92 -8.32 1.41
C ALA A 137 -0.97 -8.57 -0.11
N ALA A 138 -2.17 -8.48 -0.70
CA ALA A 138 -2.35 -8.64 -2.15
C ALA A 138 -1.63 -7.53 -2.95
N SER A 139 -1.71 -6.27 -2.51
CA SER A 139 -1.05 -5.15 -3.20
C SER A 139 0.48 -5.28 -3.18
N LEU A 140 1.06 -5.75 -2.07
CA LEU A 140 2.48 -6.06 -1.99
C LEU A 140 2.90 -7.19 -2.93
N TRP A 141 2.06 -8.23 -3.05
CA TRP A 141 2.30 -9.35 -3.97
C TRP A 141 2.37 -8.87 -5.42
N VAL A 142 1.39 -8.06 -5.85
CA VAL A 142 1.39 -7.48 -7.20
C VAL A 142 2.55 -6.49 -7.39
N THR A 143 2.92 -5.75 -6.36
CA THR A 143 4.05 -4.80 -6.42
C THR A 143 5.39 -5.51 -6.63
N ALA A 144 5.59 -6.67 -6.01
CA ALA A 144 6.76 -7.50 -6.31
C ALA A 144 6.74 -7.99 -7.77
N ALA A 145 5.57 -8.39 -8.30
CA ALA A 145 5.44 -8.78 -9.70
C ALA A 145 5.74 -7.61 -10.66
N ILE A 146 5.30 -6.39 -10.34
CA ILE A 146 5.64 -5.16 -11.09
C ILE A 146 7.15 -4.94 -11.10
N GLY A 147 7.79 -5.01 -9.93
CA GLY A 147 9.25 -4.85 -9.82
C GLY A 147 10.00 -5.92 -10.60
N LEU A 148 9.57 -7.18 -10.51
CA LEU A 148 10.17 -8.29 -11.23
C LEU A 148 10.04 -8.15 -12.75
N ALA A 149 8.85 -7.78 -13.25
CA ALA A 149 8.62 -7.52 -14.67
C ALA A 149 9.56 -6.41 -15.19
N ALA A 150 9.65 -5.30 -14.46
CA ALA A 150 10.58 -4.23 -14.79
C ALA A 150 12.04 -4.68 -14.75
N GLY A 151 12.45 -5.47 -13.74
CA GLY A 151 13.80 -5.99 -13.60
C GLY A 151 14.23 -6.93 -14.74
N VAL A 152 13.32 -7.77 -15.21
CA VAL A 152 13.55 -8.66 -16.38
C VAL A 152 13.54 -7.89 -17.70
N GLY A 153 13.04 -6.64 -17.71
CA GLY A 153 13.07 -5.71 -18.84
C GLY A 153 11.71 -5.46 -19.50
N ASP A 154 10.65 -6.11 -19.04
CA ASP A 154 9.30 -5.93 -19.56
C ASP A 154 8.57 -4.77 -18.86
N ILE A 155 8.95 -3.55 -19.24
CA ILE A 155 8.35 -2.31 -18.71
C ILE A 155 6.86 -2.21 -19.10
N GLY A 156 6.46 -2.75 -20.25
CA GLY A 156 5.08 -2.72 -20.71
C GLY A 156 4.15 -3.46 -19.74
N ILE A 157 4.51 -4.69 -19.38
CA ILE A 157 3.77 -5.48 -18.39
C ILE A 157 3.80 -4.81 -17.02
N ALA A 158 4.94 -4.25 -16.59
CA ALA A 158 5.05 -3.54 -15.32
C ALA A 158 4.07 -2.35 -15.24
N VAL A 159 3.97 -1.55 -16.30
CA VAL A 159 3.04 -0.41 -16.40
C VAL A 159 1.58 -0.89 -16.40
N VAL A 160 1.24 -1.88 -17.22
CA VAL A 160 -0.14 -2.42 -17.28
C VAL A 160 -0.57 -2.98 -15.93
N ALA A 161 0.30 -3.75 -15.26
CA ALA A 161 0.02 -4.28 -13.93
C ALA A 161 -0.16 -3.16 -12.88
N THR A 162 0.65 -2.09 -12.96
CA THR A 162 0.52 -0.92 -12.08
C THR A 162 -0.83 -0.23 -12.27
N VAL A 163 -1.23 0.04 -13.52
CA VAL A 163 -2.51 0.68 -13.84
C VAL A 163 -3.69 -0.21 -13.40
N ALA A 164 -3.62 -1.51 -13.68
CA ALA A 164 -4.67 -2.46 -13.28
C ALA A 164 -4.82 -2.54 -11.75
N LEU A 165 -3.70 -2.54 -11.02
CA LEU A 165 -3.70 -2.53 -9.56
C LEU A 165 -4.34 -1.24 -9.02
N LEU A 166 -3.91 -0.07 -9.50
CA LEU A 166 -4.48 1.22 -9.08
C LEU A 166 -5.97 1.30 -9.39
N PHE A 167 -6.38 0.83 -10.58
CA PHE A 167 -7.78 0.77 -10.96
C PHE A 167 -8.59 -0.11 -10.00
N ALA A 168 -8.09 -1.30 -9.64
CA ALA A 168 -8.73 -2.17 -8.67
C ALA A 168 -8.84 -1.50 -7.28
N LEU A 169 -7.78 -0.84 -6.82
CA LEU A 169 -7.75 -0.15 -5.52
C LEU A 169 -8.71 1.04 -5.48
N MET A 170 -8.84 1.79 -6.57
CA MET A 170 -9.75 2.94 -6.66
C MET A 170 -11.21 2.54 -6.88
N LEU A 171 -11.49 1.63 -7.82
CA LEU A 171 -12.87 1.28 -8.21
C LEU A 171 -13.63 0.58 -7.09
N LEU A 172 -12.98 -0.29 -6.32
CA LEU A 172 -13.59 -1.03 -5.22
C LEU A 172 -13.81 -0.18 -3.96
N ARG A 173 -13.26 1.04 -3.91
CA ARG A 173 -13.51 1.96 -2.79
C ARG A 173 -14.93 2.52 -2.80
N ILE A 174 -15.43 2.89 -3.98
CA ILE A 174 -16.77 3.46 -4.18
C ILE A 174 -17.87 2.55 -3.60
N PRO A 175 -17.92 1.24 -3.93
CA PRO A 175 -18.91 0.34 -3.35
C PRO A 175 -18.63 0.07 -1.87
N ARG A 176 -17.37 0.05 -1.39
CA ARG A 176 -17.09 -0.17 0.04
C ARG A 176 -17.69 0.93 0.91
N ASP A 177 -17.54 2.20 0.53
CA ASP A 177 -18.10 3.31 1.31
C ASP A 177 -19.63 3.36 1.19
N ALA A 178 -20.18 3.09 0.01
CA ALA A 178 -21.63 2.99 -0.20
C ALA A 178 -22.28 1.82 0.57
N ILE A 179 -21.64 0.65 0.60
CA ILE A 179 -22.10 -0.53 1.33
C ILE A 179 -21.89 -0.33 2.83
N ARG A 180 -20.74 0.19 3.28
CA ARG A 180 -20.49 0.46 4.70
C ARG A 180 -21.53 1.42 5.28
N ASN A 181 -21.87 2.49 4.57
CA ASN A 181 -22.88 3.43 5.04
C ASN A 181 -24.31 2.84 5.03
N ARG A 182 -24.57 1.82 4.21
CA ARG A 182 -25.87 1.14 4.16
C ARG A 182 -26.03 0.04 5.21
N PHE A 183 -24.94 -0.42 5.82
CA PHE A 183 -24.93 -1.56 6.75
C PHE A 183 -24.28 -1.30 8.12
N THR A 184 -23.70 -0.11 8.37
CA THR A 184 -23.17 0.22 9.70
C THR A 184 -24.28 0.78 10.58
N ARG A 185 -24.71 0.01 11.58
CA ARG A 185 -25.49 0.54 12.71
C ARG A 185 -24.54 1.23 13.69
N SER A 186 -24.87 2.45 14.10
CA SER A 186 -24.13 3.23 15.10
C SER A 186 -24.72 2.96 16.48
N THR A 187 -23.88 2.59 17.44
CA THR A 187 -24.29 2.57 18.86
C THR A 187 -24.03 3.96 19.44
N ALA A 188 -24.93 4.50 20.27
CA ALA A 188 -24.78 5.77 20.96
C ALA A 188 -25.14 5.56 22.44
N HIS A 189 -24.32 6.08 23.36
CA HIS A 189 -24.69 6.16 24.77
C HIS A 189 -25.39 7.49 25.01
N VAL A 190 -26.58 7.42 25.57
CA VAL A 190 -27.42 8.58 25.87
C VAL A 190 -27.73 8.55 27.35
N SER A 191 -27.19 9.53 28.08
CA SER A 191 -27.58 9.76 29.48
C SER A 191 -28.68 10.81 29.50
N VAL A 192 -29.82 10.44 30.08
CA VAL A 192 -30.99 11.31 30.28
C VAL A 192 -31.12 11.59 31.77
N ARG A 193 -30.98 12.85 32.17
CA ARG A 193 -31.21 13.28 33.55
C ARG A 193 -32.65 13.76 33.70
N VAL A 194 -33.38 13.15 34.62
CA VAL A 194 -34.80 13.41 34.88
C VAL A 194 -34.94 14.11 36.23
N ALA A 195 -35.79 15.13 36.32
CA ALA A 195 -35.97 15.91 37.54
C ALA A 195 -36.62 15.11 38.69
N GLY A 196 -35.96 15.05 39.84
CA GLY A 196 -36.55 14.61 41.11
C GLY A 196 -37.20 13.21 41.12
N THR A 197 -38.39 13.10 41.74
CA THR A 197 -39.17 11.87 41.98
C THR A 197 -39.99 11.41 40.77
N ALA A 198 -39.74 11.96 39.57
CA ALA A 198 -40.43 11.53 38.37
C ALA A 198 -40.09 10.07 38.04
N ALA A 199 -41.10 9.29 37.64
CA ALA A 199 -40.91 7.91 37.26
C ALA A 199 -40.02 7.84 36.01
N ALA A 200 -38.98 7.00 36.05
CA ALA A 200 -38.11 6.73 34.90
C ALA A 200 -38.85 6.05 33.73
N GLU A 201 -39.93 5.34 34.02
CA GLU A 201 -40.71 4.54 33.07
C GLU A 201 -41.30 5.37 31.91
N PRO A 202 -42.01 6.50 32.13
CA PRO A 202 -42.49 7.37 31.05
C PRO A 202 -41.42 7.84 30.05
N VAL A 203 -40.19 8.07 30.53
CA VAL A 203 -39.06 8.50 29.69
C VAL A 203 -38.50 7.31 28.93
N LEU A 204 -38.38 6.14 29.57
CA LEU A 204 -37.94 4.90 28.94
C LEU A 204 -38.91 4.45 27.83
N ASP A 205 -40.22 4.55 28.06
CA ASP A 205 -41.24 4.22 27.06
C ASP A 205 -41.23 5.22 25.89
N ALA A 206 -40.98 6.50 26.15
CA ALA A 206 -40.80 7.50 25.10
C ALA A 206 -39.54 7.23 24.26
N VAL A 207 -38.47 6.69 24.84
CA VAL A 207 -37.28 6.28 24.08
C VAL A 207 -37.56 5.02 23.26
N ARG A 208 -38.27 4.05 23.83
CA ARG A 208 -38.63 2.80 23.14
C ARG A 208 -39.60 3.00 21.99
N SER A 209 -40.39 4.08 22.00
CA SER A 209 -41.33 4.40 20.93
C SER A 209 -40.70 5.15 19.76
N LEU A 210 -39.41 5.51 19.82
CA LEU A 210 -38.70 6.15 18.72
C LEU A 210 -38.38 5.15 17.61
N ASP A 211 -38.82 5.47 16.40
CA ASP A 211 -38.54 4.66 15.21
C ASP A 211 -37.04 4.64 14.88
N GLY A 212 -36.52 3.43 14.64
CA GLY A 212 -35.12 3.22 14.24
C GLY A 212 -34.11 3.24 15.40
N ILE A 213 -34.58 3.23 16.65
CA ILE A 213 -33.73 3.13 17.85
C ILE A 213 -34.02 1.83 18.58
N ARG A 214 -32.97 1.08 18.90
CA ARG A 214 -33.05 -0.12 19.75
C ARG A 214 -32.31 0.13 21.06
N VAL A 215 -33.03 0.04 22.18
CA VAL A 215 -32.42 0.13 23.51
C VAL A 215 -31.70 -1.20 23.81
N LEU A 216 -30.38 -1.14 23.99
CA LEU A 216 -29.52 -2.29 24.29
C LEU A 216 -29.39 -2.53 25.79
N ALA A 217 -29.26 -1.46 26.57
CA ALA A 217 -29.12 -1.53 28.02
C ALA A 217 -29.74 -0.28 28.66
N VAL A 218 -30.24 -0.47 29.87
CA VAL A 218 -30.82 0.59 30.70
C VAL A 218 -30.16 0.49 32.07
N GLY A 219 -29.46 1.54 32.47
CA GLY A 219 -28.98 1.77 33.82
C GLY A 219 -29.76 2.89 34.49
N TRP A 220 -29.86 2.84 35.81
CA TRP A 220 -30.44 3.91 36.61
C TRP A 220 -29.56 4.20 37.81
N GLY A 221 -29.39 5.47 38.12
CA GLY A 221 -28.64 5.95 39.28
C GLY A 221 -29.30 7.18 39.89
N LYS A 222 -28.91 7.52 41.11
CA LYS A 222 -29.24 8.81 41.71
C LYS A 222 -27.99 9.66 41.79
N HIS A 223 -28.04 10.87 41.23
CA HIS A 223 -26.95 11.81 41.32
C HIS A 223 -27.49 13.18 41.73
N ASP A 224 -27.08 13.63 42.92
CA ASP A 224 -27.46 14.93 43.50
C ASP A 224 -28.98 15.08 43.76
N GLY A 225 -29.65 13.99 44.13
CA GLY A 225 -31.10 13.97 44.38
C GLY A 225 -31.97 13.71 43.14
N ASP A 226 -31.40 13.83 41.94
CA ASP A 226 -32.06 13.54 40.67
C ASP A 226 -31.87 12.09 40.22
N THR A 227 -32.85 11.59 39.46
CA THR A 227 -32.78 10.27 38.82
C THR A 227 -32.08 10.41 37.47
N VAL A 228 -30.97 9.70 37.30
CA VAL A 228 -30.20 9.65 36.04
C VAL A 228 -30.47 8.31 35.38
N LEU A 229 -30.95 8.35 34.13
CA LEU A 229 -31.15 7.20 33.28
C LEU A 229 -29.98 7.11 32.29
N ASP A 230 -29.24 6.01 32.32
CA ASP A 230 -28.17 5.76 31.36
C ASP A 230 -28.66 4.74 30.32
N LEU A 231 -28.75 5.14 29.06
CA LEU A 231 -29.31 4.35 27.98
C LEU A 231 -28.26 4.07 26.93
N SER A 232 -27.98 2.78 26.69
CA SER A 232 -27.23 2.35 25.52
C SER A 232 -28.19 2.14 24.36
N LEU A 233 -28.07 2.94 23.31
CA LEU A 233 -28.95 2.91 22.14
C LEU A 233 -28.18 2.41 20.90
N GLU A 234 -28.83 1.62 20.07
CA GLU A 234 -28.36 1.28 18.72
C GLU A 234 -29.28 1.94 17.71
N ALA A 235 -28.72 2.77 16.82
CA ALA A 235 -29.45 3.47 15.77
C ALA A 235 -28.79 3.22 14.41
N ASP A 236 -29.57 3.34 13.34
CA ASP A 236 -29.03 3.30 11.98
C ASP A 236 -28.15 4.54 11.72
N ALA A 237 -26.92 4.36 11.21
CA ALA A 237 -25.96 5.46 11.05
C ALA A 237 -26.39 6.52 10.04
N THR A 238 -27.46 6.26 9.29
CA THR A 238 -28.08 7.22 8.36
C THR A 238 -28.88 8.32 9.06
N ILE A 239 -29.18 8.17 10.36
CA ILE A 239 -29.99 9.13 11.12
C ILE A 239 -29.10 9.77 12.19
N ARG A 240 -28.98 11.12 12.18
CA ARG A 240 -28.20 11.83 13.20
C ARG A 240 -28.89 11.67 14.56
N PRO A 241 -28.23 11.07 15.57
CA PRO A 241 -28.84 10.81 16.88
C PRO A 241 -29.44 12.08 17.53
N ALA A 242 -28.79 13.23 17.33
CA ALA A 242 -29.24 14.51 17.86
C ALA A 242 -30.64 14.95 17.39
N HIS A 243 -31.08 14.58 16.17
CA HIS A 243 -32.41 14.94 15.67
C HIS A 243 -33.51 13.99 16.18
N GLN A 244 -33.18 12.72 16.43
CA GLN A 244 -34.15 11.75 16.95
C GLN A 244 -34.39 11.90 18.45
N LEU A 245 -33.44 12.50 19.19
CA LEU A 245 -33.59 12.79 20.62
C LEU A 245 -34.31 14.12 20.89
N ALA A 246 -34.58 14.93 19.87
CA ALA A 246 -35.31 16.20 20.01
C ALA A 246 -36.67 16.07 20.73
N PRO A 247 -37.49 15.01 20.50
CA PRO A 247 -38.73 14.81 21.25
C PRO A 247 -38.52 14.49 22.73
N ILE A 248 -37.35 13.94 23.11
CA ILE A 248 -37.00 13.63 24.51
C ILE A 248 -36.47 14.89 25.21
N VAL A 249 -35.64 15.68 24.52
CA VAL A 249 -35.14 16.97 25.02
C VAL A 249 -36.28 17.96 25.28
N ALA A 250 -37.38 17.85 24.53
CA ALA A 250 -38.53 18.73 24.65
C ALA A 250 -39.52 18.36 25.77
N ARG A 251 -39.27 17.31 26.57
CA ARG A 251 -40.17 16.92 27.66
C ARG A 251 -39.89 17.73 28.93
N ASP A 252 -40.95 18.17 29.59
CA ASP A 252 -40.89 18.98 30.83
C ASP A 252 -40.29 18.22 32.03
N ASP A 253 -40.21 16.89 31.97
CA ASP A 253 -39.64 16.01 33.00
C ASP A 253 -38.11 15.78 32.83
N VAL A 254 -37.51 16.25 31.74
CA VAL A 254 -36.09 16.04 31.41
C VAL A 254 -35.27 17.32 31.68
N ILE A 255 -34.26 17.21 32.56
CA ILE A 255 -33.37 18.33 32.91
C ILE A 255 -32.28 18.51 31.87
N SER A 256 -31.68 17.41 31.40
CA SER A 256 -30.62 17.44 30.39
C SER A 256 -30.47 16.07 29.72
N VAL A 257 -30.12 16.10 28.44
CA VAL A 257 -29.74 14.91 27.67
C VAL A 257 -28.30 15.09 27.24
N ASN A 258 -27.41 14.23 27.72
CA ASN A 258 -26.03 14.20 27.25
C ASN A 258 -25.83 12.96 26.38
N THR A 259 -25.27 13.18 25.19
CA THR A 259 -25.14 12.15 24.16
C THR A 259 -23.66 11.96 23.86
N ASP A 260 -23.09 10.85 24.32
CA ASP A 260 -21.76 10.43 23.93
C ASP A 260 -21.91 9.40 22.78
N VAL A 261 -21.72 9.88 21.55
CA VAL A 261 -21.82 9.05 20.35
C VAL A 261 -20.50 8.31 20.14
N PHE A 262 -20.40 7.09 20.63
CA PHE A 262 -19.28 6.21 20.33
C PHE A 262 -19.51 5.49 19.01
N LEU A 263 -18.90 5.99 17.94
CA LEU A 263 -18.78 5.20 16.72
C LEU A 263 -18.06 3.88 17.05
N ARG A 264 -18.53 2.76 16.50
CA ARG A 264 -18.09 1.37 16.78
C ARG A 264 -16.63 1.08 16.36
N SER A 265 -15.70 2.02 16.52
CA SER A 265 -14.26 1.83 16.39
C SER A 265 -13.52 1.74 17.73
N GLU A 266 -14.16 1.99 18.89
CA GLU A 266 -13.46 2.02 20.19
C GLU A 266 -13.99 1.06 21.27
N VAL A 267 -14.89 0.13 20.94
CA VAL A 267 -15.30 -0.93 21.89
C VAL A 267 -14.71 -2.26 21.45
N SER A 268 -13.46 -2.51 21.81
CA SER A 268 -12.88 -3.84 22.11
C SER A 268 -11.37 -3.72 22.31
N ASP A 269 -10.94 -3.26 23.49
CA ASP A 269 -9.67 -3.65 24.11
C ASP A 269 -9.89 -3.53 25.62
N ASP A 270 -10.59 -4.52 26.18
CA ASP A 270 -10.51 -4.94 27.59
C ASP A 270 -11.42 -6.15 27.80
N ALA A 271 -10.85 -7.33 27.56
CA ALA A 271 -11.21 -8.62 28.17
C ALA A 271 -10.15 -9.68 27.79
#